data_AF-A0A969KJT7-F1
#
_entry.id   AF-A0A969KJT7-F1
#
_cell.length_a   1.000
_cell.length_b   1.000
_cell.length_c   1.000
_cell.angle_alpha   90.00
_cell.angle_beta   90.00
_cell.angle_gamma   90.00
#
_symmetry.space_group_name_H-M   'P 1'
#
loop_
_entity.id
_entity.type
_entity.pdbx_description
1 polymer ?
#
loop_
_entity_poly.entity_id
_entity_poly.type
_entity_poly.pdbx_seq_one_letter_code
_entity_poly.pdbx_strand_id
1 'polypeptide(L)'
;MKKNEVLIGRENERQILEKALVSPKAELISVIGRRRVGKTFLIKSVYGIQLDFEVTGIQFATREEQFRNFMLRLSDFSMVLFR
;
A
#
# COMPACT_ATOMS: atom_id res chain seq x y z
N MET A 1 19.18 7.44 6.80
CA MET A 1 17.83 8.04 6.93
C MET A 1 17.29 8.29 5.53
N LYS A 2 16.19 7.62 5.12
CA LYS A 2 15.59 7.87 3.80
C LYS A 2 14.93 9.24 3.81
N LYS A 3 15.22 10.05 2.81
CA LYS A 3 14.63 11.38 2.59
C LYS A 3 13.11 11.23 2.54
N ASN A 4 12.37 11.93 3.40
CA ASN A 4 10.91 12.03 3.27
C ASN A 4 10.62 12.77 1.96
N GLU A 5 10.22 12.03 0.92
CA GLU A 5 9.67 12.64 -0.27
C GLU A 5 8.34 13.29 0.12
N VAL A 6 8.30 14.63 0.08
CA VAL A 6 7.14 15.40 0.52
C VAL A 6 6.04 15.30 -0.52
N LEU A 7 4.90 14.72 -0.14
CA LEU A 7 3.68 14.74 -0.93
C LEU A 7 3.08 16.16 -0.90
N ILE A 8 2.93 16.78 -2.07
CA ILE A 8 2.32 18.12 -2.22
C ILE A 8 0.87 17.95 -2.69
N GLY A 9 -0.07 18.65 -2.02
CA GLY A 9 -1.50 18.59 -2.33
C GLY A 9 -2.18 17.30 -1.84
N ARG A 10 -3.29 16.91 -2.49
CA ARG A 10 -4.11 15.73 -2.14
C ARG A 10 -4.74 15.78 -0.76
N GLU A 11 -5.05 16.98 -0.27
CA GLU A 11 -5.52 17.18 1.11
C GLU A 11 -6.79 16.38 1.42
N ASN A 12 -7.75 16.36 0.49
CA ASN A 12 -8.98 15.59 0.66
C ASN A 12 -8.72 14.09 0.70
N GLU A 13 -7.90 13.57 -0.22
CA GLU A 13 -7.59 12.13 -0.27
C GLU A 13 -6.77 11.70 0.96
N ARG A 14 -5.84 12.54 1.44
CA ARG A 14 -5.09 12.30 2.67
C ARG A 14 -6.02 12.18 3.87
N GLN A 15 -6.95 13.12 4.03
CA GLN A 15 -7.92 13.08 5.13
C GLN A 15 -8.81 11.84 5.11
N ILE A 16 -9.21 11.36 3.92
CA ILE A 16 -9.99 10.12 3.79
C ILE A 16 -9.18 8.92 4.28
N LEU A 17 -7.92 8.81 3.85
CA LEU A 17 -7.02 7.71 4.21
C LEU A 17 -6.67 7.75 5.71
N GLU A 18 -6.37 8.92 6.27
CA GLU A 18 -6.07 9.10 7.69
C GLU A 18 -7.27 8.75 8.59
N LYS A 19 -8.49 9.14 8.19
CA LYS A 19 -9.72 8.75 8.90
C LYS A 19 -9.95 7.25 8.88
N ALA A 20 -9.70 6.60 7.73
CA ALA A 20 -9.87 5.16 7.62
C ALA A 20 -8.86 4.39 8.49
N LEU A 21 -7.63 4.91 8.63
CA LEU A 21 -6.60 4.31 9.47
C LEU A 21 -6.96 4.27 10.95
N VAL A 22 -7.64 5.31 11.46
CA VAL A 22 -8.07 5.39 12.86
C VAL A 22 -9.49 4.86 13.09
N SER A 23 -10.14 4.32 12.05
CA SER A 23 -11.49 3.75 12.15
C SER A 23 -11.45 2.52 13.08
N PRO A 24 -12.42 2.37 13.99
CA PRO A 24 -12.54 1.16 14.82
C PRO A 24 -13.04 -0.05 14.03
N LYS A 25 -13.29 0.09 12.73
CA LYS A 25 -13.79 -0.96 11.84
C LYS A 25 -12.80 -1.21 10.71
N ALA A 26 -12.90 -2.40 10.11
CA ALA A 26 -12.16 -2.72 8.90
C ALA A 26 -12.70 -1.91 7.72
N GLU A 27 -11.81 -1.18 7.05
CA GLU A 27 -12.13 -0.33 5.89
C GLU A 27 -11.56 -0.94 4.60
N LEU A 28 -12.33 -0.90 3.51
CA LEU A 28 -11.87 -1.28 2.17
C LEU A 28 -11.90 -0.07 1.25
N ILE A 29 -10.72 0.39 0.84
CA ILE A 29 -10.57 1.61 0.03
C ILE A 29 -10.06 1.24 -1.37
N SER A 30 -10.79 1.69 -2.39
CA SER A 30 -10.35 1.61 -3.79
C SER A 30 -9.80 2.95 -4.26
N VAL A 31 -8.54 2.96 -4.71
CA VAL A 31 -7.86 4.17 -5.20
C VAL A 31 -7.70 4.10 -6.71
N ILE A 32 -8.51 4.89 -7.42
CA ILE A 32 -8.58 4.86 -8.89
C ILE A 32 -8.04 6.15 -9.53
N GLY A 33 -7.67 6.07 -10.81
CA GLY A 33 -7.21 7.23 -11.57
C GLY A 33 -6.22 6.86 -12.69
N ARG A 34 -5.81 7.84 -13.49
CA ARG A 34 -4.91 7.65 -14.66
C ARG A 34 -3.55 7.04 -14.26
N ARG A 35 -2.89 6.38 -15.21
CA ARG A 35 -1.53 5.84 -15.03
C ARG A 35 -0.58 7.01 -14.70
N ARG A 36 0.37 6.81 -13.78
CA ARG A 36 1.38 7.79 -13.34
C ARG A 36 0.91 9.01 -12.52
N VAL A 37 -0.35 9.08 -12.07
CA VAL A 37 -0.84 10.18 -11.20
C VAL A 37 -0.39 10.11 -9.73
N GLY A 38 0.53 9.20 -9.39
CA GLY A 38 1.08 9.08 -8.03
C GLY A 38 0.22 8.33 -7.01
N LYS A 39 -0.69 7.44 -7.43
CA LYS A 39 -1.58 6.69 -6.49
C LYS A 39 -0.80 5.87 -5.45
N THR A 40 0.17 5.07 -5.89
CA THR A 40 1.01 4.28 -4.98
C THR A 40 1.85 5.19 -4.07
N PHE A 41 2.31 6.32 -4.61
CA PHE A 41 3.06 7.31 -3.84
C PHE A 41 2.20 7.95 -2.75
N LEU A 42 0.94 8.29 -3.03
CA LEU A 42 -0.02 8.79 -2.04
C LEU A 42 -0.18 7.81 -0.87
N ILE A 43 -0.44 6.54 -1.15
CA ILE A 43 -0.64 5.52 -0.11
C ILE A 43 0.62 5.33 0.74
N LYS A 44 1.79 5.27 0.10
CA LYS A 44 3.09 5.15 0.81
C LYS A 44 3.42 6.39 1.63
N SER A 45 3.03 7.57 1.17
CA SER A 45 3.28 8.83 1.89
C SER A 45 2.38 8.98 3.11
N VAL A 46 1.13 8.51 3.03
CA VAL A 46 0.17 8.60 4.16
C VAL A 46 0.44 7.54 5.21
N TYR A 47 0.57 6.26 4.81
CA TYR A 47 0.71 5.17 5.78
C TYR A 47 2.16 4.87 6.17
N GLY A 48 3.14 5.13 5.30
CA GLY A 48 4.56 5.01 5.62
C GLY A 48 4.91 3.69 6.31
N ILE A 49 5.33 3.77 7.58
CA ILE A 49 5.74 2.63 8.42
C ILE A 49 4.57 1.82 8.99
N GLN A 50 3.33 2.30 8.87
CA GLN A 50 2.12 1.62 9.39
C GLN A 50 1.53 0.63 8.37
N LEU A 51 2.21 0.40 7.25
CA LEU A 51 1.79 -0.55 6.24
C LEU A 51 2.50 -1.89 6.44
N ASP A 52 1.76 -2.87 6.95
CA ASP A 52 2.31 -4.19 7.31
C ASP A 52 2.53 -5.11 6.11
N PHE A 53 1.81 -4.89 5.00
CA PHE A 53 1.86 -5.76 3.83
C PHE A 53 1.51 -5.04 2.52
N GLU A 54 2.34 -5.22 1.49
CA GLU A 54 2.09 -4.76 0.13
C GLU A 54 2.33 -5.89 -0.87
N VAL A 55 1.39 -6.08 -1.81
CA VAL A 55 1.56 -7.01 -2.94
C VAL A 55 1.12 -6.34 -4.24
N THR A 56 1.90 -6.56 -5.30
CA THR A 56 1.53 -6.17 -6.66
C THR A 56 1.21 -7.43 -7.46
N GLY A 57 0.08 -7.43 -8.16
CA GLY A 57 -0.30 -8.53 -9.03
C GLY A 57 0.58 -8.62 -10.27
N ILE A 58 0.77 -9.83 -10.79
CA ILE A 58 1.55 -10.06 -12.01
C ILE A 58 0.61 -9.98 -13.22
N GLN A 59 0.96 -9.20 -14.23
CA GLN A 59 0.14 -9.06 -15.42
C GLN A 59 0.10 -10.39 -16.21
N PHE A 60 -1.09 -10.83 -16.64
CA PHE A 60 -1.32 -12.08 -17.38
C PHE A 60 -0.90 -13.38 -16.68
N ALA A 61 -0.59 -13.33 -15.38
CA ALA A 61 -0.24 -14.52 -14.62
C ALA A 61 -1.45 -15.42 -14.35
N THR A 62 -1.18 -16.72 -14.32
CA THR A 62 -2.09 -17.76 -13.87
C THR A 62 -2.40 -17.60 -12.39
N ARG A 63 -3.48 -18.26 -11.94
CA ARG A 63 -3.86 -18.29 -10.53
C ARG A 63 -2.74 -18.83 -9.63
N GLU A 64 -2.03 -19.85 -10.08
CA GLU A 64 -0.92 -20.46 -9.33
C GLU A 64 0.25 -19.48 -9.18
N GLU A 65 0.59 -18.75 -10.23
CA GLU A 65 1.63 -17.72 -10.19
C GLU A 65 1.25 -16.55 -9.27
N GLN A 66 -0.01 -16.11 -9.27
CA GLN A 66 -0.49 -15.07 -8.34
C GLN A 66 -0.40 -15.52 -6.89
N PHE A 67 -0.82 -16.76 -6.57
CA PHE A 67 -0.71 -17.29 -5.22
C PHE A 67 0.74 -17.44 -4.78
N ARG A 68 1.61 -17.93 -5.67
CA ARG A 68 3.03 -18.02 -5.37
C ARG A 68 3.63 -16.65 -5.07
N ASN A 69 3.30 -15.64 -5.87
CA ASN A 69 3.71 -14.25 -5.63
C ASN A 69 3.20 -13.73 -4.28
N PHE A 70 1.93 -13.98 -3.95
CA PHE A 70 1.37 -13.59 -2.65
C PHE A 70 2.12 -14.26 -1.48
N MET A 71 2.35 -15.57 -1.55
CA MET A 71 3.04 -16.32 -0.50
C MET A 71 4.49 -15.87 -0.31
N LEU A 72 5.22 -15.62 -1.40
CA LEU A 72 6.58 -15.10 -1.35
C LEU A 72 6.62 -13.72 -0.69
N ARG A 73 5.72 -12.81 -1.09
CA ARG A 73 5.63 -11.47 -0.48
C ARG A 73 5.27 -11.54 0.99
N LEU A 74 4.34 -12.42 1.38
CA LEU A 74 3.95 -12.56 2.78
C LEU A 74 5.14 -13.06 3.63
N SER A 75 5.91 -14.01 3.10
CA SER A 75 7.13 -14.49 3.75
C SER A 75 8.16 -13.37 3.92
N ASP A 76 8.43 -12.60 2.87
CA ASP A 76 9.38 -11.48 2.90
C ASP A 76 9.05 -10.45 3.99
N PHE A 77 7.79 -10.04 4.08
CA PHE A 77 7.33 -9.07 5.09
C PHE A 77 7.34 -9.65 6.51
N SER A 78 6.92 -10.91 6.67
CA SER A 78 6.90 -11.57 8.00
C SER A 78 8.31 -11.68 8.60
N MET A 79 9.33 -11.94 7.78
CA MET A 79 10.71 -12.12 8.25
C MET A 79 11.35 -10.79 8.69
N VAL A 80 10.84 -9.67 8.20
CA VAL A 80 11.26 -8.32 8.59
C VAL A 80 10.63 -7.90 9.92
N LEU A 81 9.44 -8.38 10.27
CA LEU A 81 8.74 -8.09 11.53
C LEU A 81 9.35 -8.78 12.77
N PHE A 82 10.17 -9.82 12.60
CA PHE A 82 10.83 -10.55 13.70
C PHE A 82 12.30 -10.13 13.93
N ARG A 83 12.70 -8.95 13.45
CA ARG A 83 14.01 -8.33 13.70
C ARG A 83 13.83 -6.97 14.34
#